data_AF-A0A1H4UR12-F1
#
_entry.id   AF-A0A1H4UR12-F1
#
_cell.length_a   1.000
_cell.length_b   1.000
_cell.length_c   1.000
_cell.angle_alpha   90.00
_cell.angle_beta   90.00
_cell.angle_gamma   90.00
#
_symmetry.space_group_name_H-M   'P 1'
#
loop_
_entity.id
_entity.type
_entity.pdbx_description
1 polymer ?
#
loop_
_entity_poly.entity_id
_entity_poly.type
_entity_poly.pdbx_seq_one_letter_code
_entity_poly.pdbx_strand_id
1 'polypeptide(L)'
;MEHWKRTIERANRCFMLGELVDAREAYLQALALAQVLFERWADADEAVAACVISHHNLADLHLRLNQPEESAEYLCAIHQRLLQTMQDPRLAPALREAALRQSSKTYVELLNFISEHGEYPRTHRLLHIDAASPVPLHHGVH
;
A
#
# COMPACT_ATOMS: atom_id res chain seq x y z
N MET A 1 10.63 14.93 2.42
CA MET A 1 9.65 15.03 1.31
C MET A 1 10.28 15.31 -0.05
N GLU A 2 11.06 16.39 -0.21
CA GLU A 2 11.56 16.84 -1.52
C GLU A 2 12.21 15.74 -2.38
N HIS A 3 13.01 14.86 -1.77
CA HIS A 3 13.65 13.78 -2.51
C HIS A 3 12.65 12.75 -3.04
N TRP A 4 11.71 12.29 -2.21
CA TRP A 4 10.62 11.40 -2.64
C TRP A 4 9.79 12.04 -3.76
N LYS A 5 9.44 13.32 -3.62
CA LYS A 5 8.64 14.07 -4.60
C LYS A 5 9.33 14.16 -5.96
N ARG A 6 10.62 14.50 -6.00
CA ARG A 6 11.38 14.51 -7.26
C ARG A 6 11.47 13.13 -7.90
N THR A 7 11.61 12.08 -7.09
CA THR A 7 11.68 10.71 -7.58
C THR A 7 10.33 10.25 -8.14
N ILE A 8 9.21 10.51 -7.45
CA ILE A 8 7.87 10.14 -7.96
C ILE A 8 7.52 10.94 -9.22
N GLU A 9 7.88 12.23 -9.30
CA GLU A 9 7.68 13.04 -10.50
C GLU A 9 8.51 12.53 -11.69
N ARG A 10 9.76 12.08 -11.46
CA ARG A 10 10.57 11.43 -12.51
C ARG A 10 9.92 10.14 -12.99
N ALA A 11 9.50 9.29 -12.06
CA ALA A 11 8.85 8.02 -12.38
C ALA A 11 7.56 8.21 -13.19
N ASN A 12 6.72 9.16 -12.78
CA ASN A 12 5.50 9.53 -13.50
C ASN A 12 5.82 9.99 -14.94
N ARG A 13 6.88 10.77 -15.15
CA ARG A 13 7.30 11.18 -16.51
C ARG A 13 7.68 9.98 -17.37
N CYS A 14 8.55 9.09 -16.88
CA CYS A 14 8.93 7.87 -17.60
C CYS A 14 7.70 7.00 -17.91
N PHE A 15 6.79 6.84 -16.93
CA PHE A 15 5.55 6.08 -17.11
C PHE A 15 4.66 6.65 -18.21
N MET A 16 4.52 7.98 -18.27
CA MET A 16 3.75 8.67 -19.31
C MET A 16 4.39 8.54 -20.69
N LEU A 17 5.72 8.49 -20.78
CA LEU A 17 6.48 8.28 -22.02
C LEU A 17 6.53 6.82 -22.47
N GLY A 18 6.04 5.88 -21.65
CA GLY A 18 6.12 4.44 -21.95
C GLY A 18 7.49 3.82 -21.65
N GLU A 19 8.38 4.54 -20.98
CA GLU A 19 9.68 4.07 -20.49
C GLU A 19 9.49 3.21 -19.23
N LEU A 20 8.83 2.06 -19.39
CA LEU A 20 8.31 1.28 -18.25
C LEU A 20 9.41 0.71 -17.35
N VAL A 21 10.60 0.43 -17.90
CA VAL A 21 11.75 -0.05 -17.10
C VAL A 21 12.25 1.07 -16.17
N ASP A 22 12.50 2.25 -16.72
CA ASP A 22 12.97 3.42 -15.96
C ASP A 22 11.91 3.89 -14.96
N ALA A 23 10.64 3.85 -15.34
CA ALA A 23 9.52 4.14 -14.45
C ALA A 23 9.50 3.18 -13.25
N ARG A 24 9.69 1.88 -13.50
CA ARG A 24 9.73 0.85 -12.44
C ARG A 24 10.88 1.09 -11.48
N GLU A 25 12.08 1.34 -11.99
CA GLU A 25 13.23 1.62 -11.14
C GLU A 25 13.01 2.87 -10.27
N ALA A 26 12.49 3.94 -10.88
CA ALA A 26 12.21 5.17 -10.16
C ALA A 26 11.09 5.00 -9.11
N TYR A 27 10.01 4.27 -9.41
CA TYR A 27 8.97 3.98 -8.42
C TYR A 27 9.47 3.09 -7.28
N LEU A 28 10.32 2.10 -7.55
CA LEU A 28 10.95 1.29 -6.50
C LEU A 28 11.85 2.15 -5.59
N GLN A 29 12.59 3.10 -6.15
CA GLN A 29 13.36 4.08 -5.38
C GLN A 29 12.45 4.97 -4.51
N ALA A 30 11.34 5.48 -5.07
CA ALA A 30 10.37 6.26 -4.32
C ALA A 30 9.75 5.45 -3.16
N LEU A 31 9.38 4.19 -3.42
CA LEU A 31 8.86 3.29 -2.40
C LEU A 31 9.87 3.04 -1.28
N ALA A 32 11.13 2.75 -1.60
CA ALA A 32 12.18 2.55 -0.62
C ALA A 32 12.37 3.79 0.27
N LEU A 33 12.36 4.99 -0.31
CA LEU A 33 12.43 6.25 0.44
C LEU A 33 11.23 6.42 1.38
N ALA A 34 10.01 6.18 0.89
CA ALA A 34 8.80 6.28 1.68
C ALA A 34 8.81 5.30 2.87
N GLN A 35 9.28 4.07 2.65
CA GLN A 35 9.41 3.05 3.70
C GLN A 35 10.44 3.42 4.76
N VAL A 36 11.63 3.88 4.35
CA VAL A 36 12.71 4.28 5.29
C VAL A 36 12.31 5.49 6.14
N LEU A 37 11.53 6.41 5.57
CA LEU A 37 11.12 7.64 6.24
C LEU A 37 9.74 7.54 6.91
N PHE A 38 9.07 6.40 6.84
CA PHE A 38 7.66 6.26 7.23
C PHE A 38 7.36 6.76 8.65
N GLU A 39 8.20 6.40 9.62
CA GLU A 39 8.05 6.83 11.03
C GLU A 39 8.81 8.12 11.36
N ARG A 40 9.64 8.60 10.43
CA ARG A 40 10.59 9.70 10.64
C ARG A 40 10.18 10.99 9.96
N TRP A 41 9.12 10.94 9.14
CA TRP A 41 8.57 12.11 8.49
C TRP A 41 7.85 12.98 9.52
N ALA A 42 8.00 14.30 9.40
CA ALA A 42 7.40 15.26 10.34
C ALA A 42 5.87 15.23 10.29
N ASP A 43 5.30 15.03 9.11
CA ASP A 43 3.86 14.89 8.88
C ASP A 43 3.50 13.43 8.59
N ALA A 44 2.62 12.89 9.43
CA ALA A 44 2.18 11.51 9.36
C ALA A 44 1.27 11.23 8.14
N ASP A 45 0.42 12.18 7.75
CA ASP A 45 -0.44 12.04 6.58
C ASP A 45 0.39 12.03 5.30
N GLU A 46 1.42 12.89 5.23
CA GLU A 46 2.36 12.89 4.11
C GLU A 46 3.13 11.57 4.02
N ALA A 47 3.56 11.01 5.16
CA ALA A 47 4.26 9.72 5.21
C ALA A 47 3.40 8.57 4.69
N VAL A 48 2.14 8.49 5.15
CA VAL A 48 1.20 7.48 4.71
C VAL A 48 0.86 7.67 3.23
N ALA A 49 0.57 8.90 2.80
CA ALA A 49 0.25 9.20 1.40
C ALA A 49 1.39 8.81 0.46
N ALA A 50 2.64 9.12 0.82
CA ALA A 50 3.78 8.76 0.00
C ALA A 50 3.97 7.25 -0.15
N CYS A 51 3.78 6.48 0.94
CA CYS A 51 3.78 5.02 0.88
C CYS A 51 2.65 4.49 -0.01
N VAL A 52 1.43 5.02 0.15
CA VAL A 52 0.25 4.61 -0.62
C VAL A 52 0.46 4.87 -2.10
N ILE A 53 0.80 6.10 -2.47
CA ILE A 53 1.05 6.51 -3.86
C ILE A 53 2.14 5.64 -4.51
N SER A 54 3.24 5.37 -3.79
CA SER A 54 4.34 4.58 -4.35
C SER A 54 3.93 3.13 -4.67
N HIS A 55 3.05 2.51 -3.87
CA HIS A 55 2.54 1.17 -4.16
C HIS A 55 1.51 1.18 -5.30
N HIS A 56 0.56 2.10 -5.30
CA HIS A 56 -0.45 2.19 -6.36
C HIS A 56 0.20 2.46 -7.72
N ASN A 57 1.19 3.35 -7.79
CA ASN A 57 1.89 3.61 -9.03
C ASN A 57 2.67 2.38 -9.56
N LEU A 58 3.19 1.53 -8.67
CA LEU A 58 3.79 0.25 -9.06
C LEU A 58 2.73 -0.75 -9.53
N ALA A 59 1.56 -0.77 -8.89
CA ALA A 59 0.43 -1.59 -9.31
C ALA A 59 -0.04 -1.22 -10.73
N ASP A 60 -0.25 0.07 -10.99
CA ASP A 60 -0.60 0.62 -12.31
C ASP A 60 0.47 0.31 -13.36
N LEU A 61 1.75 0.41 -12.97
CA LEU A 61 2.86 0.04 -13.84
C LEU A 61 2.82 -1.43 -14.24
N HIS A 62 2.55 -2.32 -13.30
CA HIS A 62 2.46 -3.75 -13.58
C HIS A 62 1.22 -4.09 -14.42
N LEU A 63 0.10 -3.40 -14.23
CA LEU A 63 -1.04 -3.49 -15.15
C LEU A 63 -0.66 -3.08 -16.58
N ARG A 64 0.08 -1.98 -16.75
CA ARG A 64 0.62 -1.54 -18.05
C ARG A 64 1.57 -2.56 -18.69
N LEU A 65 2.26 -3.37 -17.89
CA LEU A 65 3.12 -4.47 -18.33
C LEU A 65 2.34 -5.79 -18.56
N ASN A 66 1.01 -5.77 -18.42
CA ASN A 66 0.16 -6.96 -18.48
C ASN A 66 0.55 -8.03 -17.43
N GLN A 67 0.87 -7.54 -16.23
CA GLN A 67 1.31 -8.30 -15.04
C GLN A 67 0.37 -8.05 -13.86
N PRO A 68 -0.89 -8.51 -13.93
CA PRO A 68 -1.88 -8.21 -12.89
C PRO A 68 -1.61 -8.92 -11.56
N GLU A 69 -0.91 -10.06 -11.56
CA GLU A 69 -0.55 -10.75 -10.31
C GLU A 69 0.44 -9.90 -9.48
N GLU A 70 1.40 -9.26 -10.12
CA GLU A 70 2.32 -8.32 -9.49
C GLU A 70 1.61 -7.05 -9.02
N SER A 71 0.60 -6.58 -9.77
CA SER A 71 -0.26 -5.48 -9.31
C SER A 71 -0.98 -5.84 -8.01
N ALA A 72 -1.57 -7.03 -7.94
CA ALA A 72 -2.23 -7.53 -6.75
C ALA A 72 -1.29 -7.57 -5.52
N GLU A 73 -0.02 -7.94 -5.71
CA GLU A 73 0.97 -7.94 -4.63
C GLU A 73 1.18 -6.53 -4.04
N TYR A 74 1.32 -5.49 -4.87
CA TYR A 74 1.51 -4.12 -4.36
C TYR A 74 0.28 -3.56 -3.66
N LEU A 75 -0.92 -3.77 -4.23
CA LEU A 75 -2.18 -3.34 -3.61
C LEU A 75 -2.42 -4.03 -2.26
N CYS A 76 -2.17 -5.34 -2.20
CA CYS A 76 -2.27 -6.08 -0.94
C CYS A 76 -1.21 -5.64 0.08
N ALA A 77 0.03 -5.43 -0.36
CA ALA A 77 1.12 -5.04 0.51
C ALA A 77 0.86 -3.71 1.21
N ILE A 78 0.38 -2.69 0.48
CA ILE A 78 0.06 -1.40 1.11
C ILE A 78 -1.13 -1.52 2.05
N HIS A 79 -2.21 -2.19 1.64
CA HIS A 79 -3.39 -2.33 2.50
C HIS A 79 -3.03 -3.03 3.82
N GLN A 80 -2.33 -4.17 3.73
CA GLN A 80 -1.88 -4.91 4.90
C GLN A 80 -0.95 -4.06 5.79
N ARG A 81 -0.05 -3.28 5.21
CA ARG A 81 0.83 -2.38 5.98
C ARG A 81 0.03 -1.35 6.75
N LEU A 82 -1.03 -0.77 6.19
CA LEU A 82 -1.88 0.20 6.89
C LEU A 82 -2.64 -0.46 8.05
N LEU A 83 -3.15 -1.69 7.86
CA LEU A 83 -3.79 -2.44 8.94
C LEU A 83 -2.82 -2.69 10.10
N GLN A 84 -1.61 -3.16 9.80
CA GLN A 84 -0.55 -3.36 10.79
C GLN A 84 -0.17 -2.06 11.50
N THR A 85 -0.05 -0.96 10.75
CA THR A 85 0.29 0.35 11.28
C THR A 85 -0.76 0.83 12.28
N MET A 86 -2.07 0.69 11.98
CA MET A 86 -3.10 1.15 12.91
C MET A 86 -3.14 0.34 14.21
N GLN A 87 -2.76 -0.94 14.14
CA GLN A 87 -2.79 -1.88 15.27
C GLN A 87 -1.54 -1.82 16.14
N ASP A 88 -0.42 -1.28 15.66
CA ASP A 88 0.83 -1.23 16.42
C ASP A 88 0.82 -0.10 17.47
N PRO A 89 0.77 -0.42 18.78
CA PRO A 89 0.74 0.59 19.84
C PRO A 89 2.07 1.32 20.02
N ARG A 90 3.17 0.85 19.41
CA ARG A 90 4.49 1.48 19.49
C ARG A 90 4.63 2.68 18.55
N LEU A 91 3.80 2.74 17.51
CA LEU A 91 3.83 3.82 16.53
C LEU A 91 3.11 5.07 17.06
N ALA A 92 3.57 6.22 16.56
CA ALA A 92 2.99 7.52 16.93
C ALA A 92 1.48 7.55 16.64
N PRO A 93 0.64 8.11 17.55
CA PRO A 93 -0.81 8.16 17.36
C PRO A 93 -1.23 8.78 16.02
N ALA A 94 -0.58 9.87 15.62
CA ALA A 94 -0.84 10.54 14.34
C ALA A 94 -0.64 9.61 13.12
N LEU A 95 0.38 8.73 13.17
CA LEU A 95 0.65 7.78 12.09
C LEU A 95 -0.40 6.68 12.02
N ARG A 96 -0.88 6.21 13.18
CA ARG A 96 -1.96 5.23 13.27
C ARG A 96 -3.28 5.79 12.74
N GLU A 97 -3.60 7.04 13.09
CA GLU A 97 -4.78 7.74 12.60
C GLU A 97 -4.71 8.02 11.10
N ALA A 98 -3.56 8.44 10.59
CA ALA A 98 -3.34 8.61 9.14
C ALA A 98 -3.51 7.29 8.39
N ALA A 99 -2.97 6.18 8.92
CA ALA A 99 -3.15 4.85 8.35
C ALA A 99 -4.62 4.41 8.35
N LEU A 100 -5.36 4.68 9.42
CA LEU A 100 -6.81 4.41 9.50
C LEU A 100 -7.58 5.19 8.42
N ARG A 101 -7.27 6.48 8.21
CA ARG A 101 -7.93 7.29 7.17
C ARG A 101 -7.70 6.74 5.76
N GLN A 102 -6.52 6.20 5.48
CA GLN A 102 -6.13 5.72 4.16
C GLN A 102 -6.51 4.24 3.93
N SER A 103 -6.74 3.46 4.99
CA SER A 103 -7.08 2.03 4.86
C SER A 103 -8.37 1.82 4.07
N SER A 104 -9.42 2.63 4.30
CA SER A 104 -10.67 2.55 3.53
C SER A 104 -10.47 2.81 2.04
N LYS A 105 -9.58 3.74 1.67
CA LYS A 105 -9.28 4.04 0.26
C LYS A 105 -8.54 2.89 -0.40
N THR A 106 -7.47 2.41 0.23
CA THR A 106 -6.69 1.26 -0.29
C THR A 106 -7.54 -0.02 -0.41
N TYR A 107 -8.52 -0.20 0.49
CA TYR A 107 -9.45 -1.32 0.43
C TYR A 107 -10.40 -1.21 -0.77
N VAL A 108 -10.97 -0.04 -1.03
CA VAL A 108 -11.83 0.19 -2.20
C VAL A 108 -11.05 -0.05 -3.49
N GLU A 109 -9.84 0.48 -3.61
CA GLU A 109 -8.97 0.23 -4.78
C GLU A 109 -8.67 -1.27 -4.96
N LEU A 110 -8.41 -2.01 -3.88
CA LEU A 110 -8.20 -3.45 -3.94
C LEU A 110 -9.47 -4.20 -4.42
N LEU A 111 -10.65 -3.82 -3.93
CA LEU A 111 -11.91 -4.43 -4.37
C LEU A 111 -12.21 -4.10 -5.84
N ASN A 112 -11.95 -2.87 -6.29
CA ASN A 112 -12.10 -2.48 -7.69
C ASN A 112 -11.18 -3.32 -8.58
N PHE A 113 -9.91 -3.45 -8.19
CA PHE A 113 -8.95 -4.30 -8.90
C PHE A 113 -9.44 -5.74 -9.03
N ILE A 114 -9.94 -6.34 -7.94
CA ILE A 114 -10.49 -7.72 -7.96
C ILE A 114 -11.71 -7.81 -8.89
N SER A 115 -12.58 -6.79 -8.89
CA SER A 115 -13.74 -6.76 -9.77
C SER A 115 -13.35 -6.70 -11.25
N GLU A 116 -12.25 -6.04 -11.59
CA GLU A 116 -11.81 -5.84 -12.97
C GLU A 116 -10.92 -6.99 -13.48
N HIS A 117 -10.04 -7.52 -12.64
CA HIS A 117 -9.00 -8.47 -13.02
C HIS A 117 -9.19 -9.87 -12.44
N GLY A 118 -10.14 -10.05 -11.53
CA GLY A 118 -10.35 -11.30 -10.80
C GLY A 118 -9.49 -11.42 -9.54
N GLU A 119 -9.67 -12.53 -8.83
CA GLU A 119 -8.90 -12.83 -7.63
C GLU A 119 -7.52 -13.43 -7.96
N TYR A 120 -6.54 -13.08 -7.14
CA TYR A 120 -5.18 -13.62 -7.17
C TYR A 120 -4.84 -14.26 -5.83
N PRO A 121 -3.83 -15.17 -5.76
CA PRO A 121 -3.47 -15.84 -4.51
C PRO A 121 -3.18 -14.88 -3.35
N ARG A 122 -2.68 -13.67 -3.64
CA ARG A 122 -2.43 -12.65 -2.63
C ARG A 122 -3.70 -11.98 -2.12
N THR A 123 -4.62 -11.59 -3.01
CA THR A 123 -5.88 -10.95 -2.64
C THR A 123 -6.73 -11.90 -1.82
N HIS A 124 -6.84 -13.17 -2.25
CA HIS A 124 -7.55 -14.21 -1.52
C HIS A 124 -6.99 -14.37 -0.10
N ARG A 125 -5.66 -14.53 0.06
CA ARG A 125 -5.04 -14.67 1.39
C ARG A 125 -5.33 -13.46 2.30
N LEU A 126 -5.25 -12.24 1.77
CA LEU A 126 -5.47 -11.03 2.57
C LEU A 126 -6.91 -10.97 3.09
N LEU A 127 -7.90 -11.13 2.21
CA LEU A 127 -9.32 -11.04 2.56
C LEU A 127 -9.81 -12.17 3.47
N HIS A 128 -9.25 -13.37 3.33
CA HIS A 128 -9.65 -14.53 4.14
C HIS A 128 -8.93 -14.59 5.50
N ILE A 129 -7.76 -13.96 5.65
CA ILE A 129 -7.10 -13.80 6.97
C ILE A 129 -7.91 -12.85 7.86
N ASP A 130 -8.47 -11.77 7.30
CA ASP A 130 -9.33 -10.84 8.06
C ASP A 130 -10.63 -11.51 8.53
N ALA A 131 -11.19 -12.44 7.74
CA ALA A 131 -12.37 -13.23 8.12
C ALA A 131 -12.10 -14.28 9.21
N ALA A 132 -10.84 -14.66 9.44
CA ALA A 132 -10.42 -15.69 10.38
C ALA A 132 -9.95 -15.15 11.75
N SER A 133 -10.20 -13.88 12.07
CA SER A 133 -9.99 -13.39 13.43
C SER A 133 -10.87 -14.18 14.41
N PRO A 134 -10.29 -14.95 15.35
CA PRO A 134 -11.09 -15.72 16.28
C PRO A 134 -11.78 -14.75 17.25
N VAL A 135 -13.11 -14.78 17.25
CA VAL A 135 -13.92 -14.23 18.35
C VAL A 135 -13.34 -14.81 19.65
N PRO A 136 -12.98 -13.99 20.66
CA PRO A 136 -12.57 -14.54 21.94
C PRO A 136 -13.80 -15.27 22.49
N LEU A 137 -13.74 -16.61 22.52
CA LEU A 137 -14.65 -17.42 23.30
C LEU A 137 -14.46 -17.01 24.76
N HIS A 138 -15.31 -16.11 25.24
CA HIS A 138 -15.52 -15.87 26.65
C HIS A 138 -15.98 -17.20 27.26
N HIS A 139 -15.01 -18.02 27.70
CA HIS A 139 -15.28 -19.11 28.60
C HIS A 139 -15.67 -18.50 29.94
N GLY A 140 -16.97 -18.44 30.19
CA GLY A 140 -17.52 -18.19 31.51
C GLY A 140 -17.25 -19.39 32.40
N VAL A 141 -16.50 -19.15 33.48
CA VAL A 141 -16.42 -19.93 34.72
C VAL A 141 -15.66 -19.03 35.70
N HIS A 142 -16.11 -18.68 36.91
CA HIS A 142 -17.10 -19.21 37.85
C HIS A 142 -17.69 -18.04 38.66
#